data_AF-A0A813FFV2-F1
#
_entry.id   AF-A0A813FFV2-F1
#
_cell.length_a   1.000
_cell.length_b   1.000
_cell.length_c   1.000
_cell.angle_alpha   90.00
_cell.angle_beta   90.00
_cell.angle_gamma   90.00
#
_symmetry.space_group_name_H-M   'P 1'
#
loop_
_entity.id
_entity.type
_entity.pdbx_description
1 polymer ?
#
loop_
_entity_poly.entity_id
_entity_poly.type
_entity_poly.pdbx_seq_one_letter_code
_entity_poly.pdbx_strand_id
1 'polypeptide(L)'
;MATEPAWLSRFRAQAPAEDVAAVWVASLNEEEQTLAETDAGAARARLRVALLDSGCPEVKADAANGYKYIGAVLRAADTALGIKHKRSDGSVPSTAGPSGAGAPAVGRQVFPAEGRPGTLGIWWSDFKAACRIEQLVAQGVTHRLNVAAECVGKFPEEKEGKGDTCVLKTVHVPMRDLFGEDCDDEVIAEWVAQLGQALDILREWKKEGAVVNINCQMGKNRSGAAVAIWMCRERGWGLMEAVLKLREITALACGNPHIIKALTIFLDEPAAEVPLNPAGDGGGWICISPPGSPRAGSPDPDSNQPCENIAQAAFEKLAALEEKQEEESEKLPEDFGGLFEDIADA
;
A
#
# COMPACT_ATOMS: atom_id res chain seq x y z
N MET A 1 19.77 42.60 6.77
CA MET A 1 19.77 41.16 6.42
C MET A 1 19.47 40.41 7.70
N ALA A 2 18.39 39.63 7.75
CA ALA A 2 18.11 38.81 8.93
C ALA A 2 19.19 37.73 9.05
N THR A 3 19.80 37.60 10.23
CA THR A 3 20.82 36.59 10.49
C THR A 3 20.18 35.21 10.45
N GLU A 4 20.80 34.25 9.76
CA GLU A 4 20.30 32.87 9.69
C GLU A 4 20.23 32.27 11.11
N PRO A 5 19.13 31.61 11.49
CA PRO A 5 19.03 30.94 12.79
C PRO A 5 20.07 29.81 12.89
N ALA A 6 20.72 29.68 14.04
CA ALA A 6 21.78 28.68 14.26
C ALA A 6 21.32 27.23 14.02
N TRP A 7 20.06 26.92 14.33
CA TRP A 7 19.49 25.59 14.09
C TRP A 7 19.37 25.30 12.59
N LEU A 8 19.13 26.31 11.75
CA LEU A 8 18.99 26.14 10.31
C LEU A 8 20.36 25.86 9.67
N SER A 9 21.42 26.54 10.12
CA SER A 9 22.78 26.24 9.67
C SER A 9 23.19 24.80 10.05
N ARG A 10 22.78 24.30 11.23
CA ARG A 10 22.99 22.89 11.64
C ARG A 10 22.20 21.90 10.78
N PHE A 11 20.94 22.23 10.49
CA PHE A 11 20.10 21.42 9.62
C PHE A 11 20.71 21.28 8.21
N ARG A 12 21.19 22.39 7.63
CA ARG A 12 21.83 22.41 6.30
C ARG A 12 23.13 21.61 6.26
N ALA A 13 23.87 21.60 7.37
CA ALA A 13 25.06 20.78 7.54
C ALA A 13 24.76 19.29 7.77
N GLN A 14 23.47 18.88 7.79
CA GLN A 14 23.04 17.53 8.15
C GLN A 14 23.62 17.04 9.48
N ALA A 15 23.68 17.93 10.48
CA ALA A 15 24.10 17.56 11.83
C ALA A 15 23.18 16.47 12.43
N PRO A 16 23.60 15.75 13.49
CA PRO A 16 22.70 14.87 14.23
C PRO A 16 21.36 15.55 14.56
N ALA A 17 20.26 14.82 14.46
CA ALA A 17 18.91 15.38 14.62
C ALA A 17 18.70 15.97 16.03
N GLU A 18 19.35 15.36 17.02
CA GLU A 18 19.42 15.77 18.41
C GLU A 18 20.09 17.14 18.55
N ASP A 19 21.16 17.39 17.81
CA ASP A 19 21.88 18.66 17.84
C ASP A 19 21.04 19.78 17.22
N VAL A 20 20.36 19.50 16.09
CA VAL A 20 19.46 20.47 15.45
C VAL A 20 18.31 20.84 16.39
N ALA A 21 17.68 19.84 17.02
CA ALA A 21 16.60 20.04 17.97
C ALA A 21 17.05 20.81 19.21
N ALA A 22 18.20 20.47 19.79
CA ALA A 22 18.74 21.15 20.97
C ALA A 22 19.06 22.63 20.69
N VAL A 23 19.68 22.93 19.55
CA VAL A 23 19.99 24.31 19.14
C VAL A 23 18.71 25.09 18.86
N TRP A 24 17.69 24.45 18.29
CA TRP A 24 16.38 25.08 18.09
C TRP A 24 15.72 25.44 19.42
N VAL A 25 15.64 24.50 20.38
CA VAL A 25 15.07 24.76 21.72
C VAL A 25 15.82 25.89 22.43
N ALA A 26 17.16 25.90 22.36
CA ALA A 26 17.98 26.95 22.96
C ALA A 26 17.81 28.33 22.30
N SER A 27 17.24 28.39 21.08
CA SER A 27 16.99 29.63 20.34
C SER A 27 15.60 30.22 20.54
N LEU A 28 14.70 29.53 21.25
CA LEU A 28 13.36 30.03 21.54
C LEU A 28 13.44 31.25 22.45
N ASN A 29 12.69 32.30 22.09
CA ASN A 29 12.54 33.47 22.95
C ASN A 29 11.59 33.18 24.14
N GLU A 30 11.43 34.11 25.08
CA GLU A 30 10.61 33.90 26.29
C GLU A 30 9.13 33.52 25.98
N GLU A 31 8.53 34.12 24.95
CA GLU A 31 7.16 33.82 24.52
C GLU A 31 7.08 32.40 23.95
N GLU A 32 8.06 32.00 23.15
CA GLU A 32 8.15 30.68 22.54
C GLU A 32 8.47 29.58 23.54
N GLN A 33 9.29 29.88 24.56
CA GLN A 33 9.54 28.98 25.69
C GLN A 33 8.27 28.77 26.49
N THR A 34 7.53 29.85 26.80
CA THR A 34 6.24 29.75 27.47
C THR A 34 5.24 28.91 26.66
N LEU A 35 5.21 29.08 25.34
CA LEU A 35 4.39 28.25 24.45
C LEU A 35 4.85 26.78 24.47
N ALA A 36 6.16 26.51 24.43
CA ALA A 36 6.70 25.16 24.48
C ALA A 36 6.36 24.43 25.80
N GLU A 37 6.35 25.15 26.92
CA GLU A 37 5.98 24.62 28.23
C GLU A 37 4.46 24.36 28.37
N THR A 38 3.64 25.26 27.83
CA THR A 38 2.17 25.18 27.94
C THR A 38 1.52 24.30 26.86
N ASP A 39 2.05 24.32 25.64
CA ASP A 39 1.61 23.56 24.48
C ASP A 39 2.80 23.17 23.59
N ALA A 40 3.53 22.15 24.04
CA ALA A 40 4.64 21.56 23.30
C ALA A 40 4.24 21.09 21.88
N GLY A 41 2.97 20.70 21.67
CA GLY A 41 2.45 20.31 20.36
C GLY A 41 2.41 21.49 19.37
N ALA A 42 1.98 22.66 19.82
CA ALA A 42 1.99 23.89 19.03
C ALA A 42 3.43 24.35 18.72
N ALA A 43 4.34 24.29 19.70
CA ALA A 43 5.76 24.63 19.49
C ALA A 43 6.41 23.71 18.44
N ARG A 44 6.16 22.40 18.52
CA ARG A 44 6.58 21.41 17.51
C ARG A 44 6.01 21.71 16.12
N ALA A 45 4.73 22.12 16.03
CA ALA A 45 4.13 22.49 14.76
C ALA A 45 4.82 23.73 14.14
N ARG A 46 5.22 24.70 14.96
CA ARG A 46 5.99 25.87 14.50
C ARG A 46 7.37 25.50 13.98
N LEU A 47 8.09 24.59 14.63
CA LEU A 47 9.35 24.06 14.09
C LEU A 47 9.15 23.42 12.71
N ARG A 48 8.10 22.61 12.55
CA ARG A 48 7.79 21.99 11.26
C ARG A 48 7.54 23.03 10.17
N VAL A 49 6.74 24.05 10.46
CA VAL A 49 6.48 25.15 9.52
C VAL A 49 7.78 25.89 9.18
N ALA A 50 8.60 26.24 10.18
CA ALA A 50 9.86 26.92 9.97
C ALA A 50 10.86 26.12 9.11
N LEU A 51 10.91 24.79 9.28
CA LEU A 51 11.72 23.91 8.44
C LEU A 51 11.23 23.93 6.98
N LEU A 52 9.92 23.78 6.76
CA LEU A 52 9.34 23.75 5.41
C LEU A 52 9.42 25.10 4.71
N ASP A 53 9.24 26.19 5.43
CA ASP A 53 9.24 27.56 4.90
C ASP A 53 10.66 28.13 4.74
N SER A 54 11.69 27.45 5.27
CA SER A 54 13.09 27.89 5.14
C SER A 54 13.56 27.99 3.67
N GLY A 55 12.89 27.26 2.76
CA GLY A 55 13.21 27.25 1.34
C GLY A 55 14.59 26.69 1.00
N CYS A 56 15.32 26.10 1.96
CA CYS A 56 16.66 25.61 1.72
C CYS A 56 16.67 24.36 0.81
N PRO A 57 17.70 24.17 -0.05
CA PRO A 57 17.79 23.01 -0.94
C PRO A 57 17.71 21.67 -0.22
N GLU A 58 18.19 21.61 1.02
CA GLU A 58 18.23 20.41 1.85
C GLU A 58 16.83 19.91 2.23
N VAL A 59 15.85 20.80 2.38
CA VAL A 59 14.43 20.42 2.57
C VAL A 59 13.89 19.73 1.32
N LYS A 60 14.24 20.21 0.12
CA LYS A 60 13.82 19.57 -1.14
C LYS A 60 14.49 18.21 -1.31
N ALA A 61 15.76 18.09 -0.94
CA ALA A 61 16.47 16.82 -0.94
C ALA A 61 15.89 15.82 0.07
N ASP A 62 15.51 16.26 1.26
CA ASP A 62 14.84 15.39 2.24
C ASP A 62 13.41 15.03 1.79
N ALA A 63 12.68 15.95 1.15
CA ALA A 63 11.36 15.68 0.57
C ALA A 63 11.42 14.57 -0.49
N ALA A 64 12.42 14.58 -1.38
CA ALA A 64 12.67 13.50 -2.33
C ALA A 64 12.96 12.15 -1.64
N ASN A 65 13.48 12.19 -0.41
CA ASN A 65 13.73 11.02 0.44
C ASN A 65 12.56 10.69 1.39
N GLY A 66 11.39 11.30 1.20
CA GLY A 66 10.19 11.04 2.01
C GLY A 66 10.22 11.68 3.40
N TYR A 67 10.92 12.81 3.56
CA TYR A 67 11.01 13.60 4.81
C TYR A 67 11.64 12.83 5.98
N LYS A 68 12.60 11.93 5.71
CA LYS A 68 13.21 11.07 6.72
C LYS A 68 13.97 11.87 7.78
N TYR A 69 14.75 12.86 7.35
CA TYR A 69 15.60 13.66 8.23
C TYR A 69 14.80 14.71 9.00
N ILE A 70 13.88 15.42 8.34
CA ILE A 70 12.91 16.31 9.01
C ILE A 70 12.11 15.52 10.05
N GLY A 71 11.67 14.30 9.70
CA GLY A 71 11.00 13.41 10.64
C GLY A 71 11.87 13.05 11.86
N ALA A 72 13.19 12.87 11.68
CA ALA A 72 14.12 12.61 12.77
C ALA A 72 14.31 13.84 13.68
N VAL A 73 14.51 15.03 13.09
CA VAL A 73 14.62 16.30 13.82
C VAL A 73 13.36 16.57 14.65
N LEU A 74 12.17 16.32 14.10
CA LEU A 74 10.91 16.50 14.84
C LEU A 74 10.76 15.52 16.01
N ARG A 75 11.22 14.27 15.89
CA ARG A 75 11.22 13.31 17.01
C ARG A 75 12.24 13.68 18.09
N ALA A 76 13.39 14.20 17.68
CA ALA A 76 14.38 14.72 18.61
C ALA A 76 13.85 15.96 19.35
N ALA A 77 13.13 16.84 18.66
CA ALA A 77 12.44 17.97 19.28
C ALA A 77 11.33 17.51 20.23
N ASP A 78 10.54 16.49 19.86
CA ASP A 78 9.53 15.88 20.75
C ASP A 78 10.17 15.39 22.05
N THR A 79 11.37 14.80 21.96
CA THR A 79 12.16 14.36 23.14
C THR A 79 12.64 15.55 23.97
N ALA A 80 13.19 16.59 23.34
CA ALA A 80 13.69 17.79 24.01
C ALA A 80 12.58 18.60 24.70
N LEU A 81 11.37 18.59 24.13
CA LEU A 81 10.17 19.24 24.67
C LEU A 81 9.42 18.39 25.71
N GLY A 82 9.88 17.17 25.99
CA GLY A 82 9.20 16.27 26.93
C GLY A 82 7.84 15.76 26.44
N ILE A 83 7.56 15.80 25.14
CA ILE A 83 6.34 15.24 24.55
C ILE A 83 6.41 13.73 24.70
N LYS A 84 5.65 13.19 25.66
CA LYS A 84 5.51 11.75 25.83
C LYS A 84 4.87 11.17 24.57
N HIS A 85 5.66 10.54 23.73
CA HIS A 85 5.12 9.62 22.75
C HIS A 85 4.30 8.59 23.52
N LYS A 86 3.00 8.50 23.24
CA LYS A 86 2.19 7.36 23.64
C LYS A 86 2.84 6.13 23.00
N ARG A 87 3.78 5.50 23.71
CA ARG A 87 4.13 4.12 23.46
C ARG A 87 2.79 3.39 23.55
N SER A 88 2.38 2.78 22.44
CA SER A 88 1.25 1.87 22.48
C SER A 88 1.58 0.82 23.53
N ASP A 89 0.91 0.88 24.68
CA ASP A 89 1.10 -0.07 25.76
C ASP A 89 0.91 -1.48 25.19
N GLY A 90 1.94 -2.31 25.37
CA GLY A 90 2.10 -3.56 24.65
C GLY A 90 1.01 -4.57 24.96
N SER A 91 0.41 -5.15 23.92
CA SER A 91 -0.05 -6.54 23.91
C SER A 91 -0.30 -7.08 22.50
N VAL A 92 0.70 -7.08 21.63
CA VAL A 92 0.96 -8.16 20.64
C VAL A 92 2.47 -8.09 20.32
N PRO A 93 3.24 -9.19 20.25
CA PRO A 93 4.64 -9.15 19.87
C PRO A 93 4.78 -8.52 18.49
N SER A 94 5.37 -7.33 18.46
CA SER A 94 5.66 -6.57 17.24
C SER A 94 6.92 -7.13 16.59
N THR A 95 6.80 -8.28 15.92
CA THR A 95 7.71 -8.68 14.84
C THR A 95 7.10 -8.27 13.50
N ALA A 96 6.93 -6.97 13.28
CA ALA A 96 6.78 -6.34 11.98
C ALA A 96 6.80 -4.82 12.22
N GLY A 97 7.88 -4.16 11.81
CA GLY A 97 7.99 -2.70 11.94
C GLY A 97 6.83 -1.98 11.24
N PRO A 98 6.57 -0.71 11.60
CA PRO A 98 5.64 0.12 10.86
C PRO A 98 6.17 0.27 9.43
N SER A 99 5.59 -0.51 8.52
CA SER A 99 5.83 -0.41 7.09
C SER A 99 5.69 1.04 6.65
N GLY A 100 6.77 1.56 6.07
CA GLY A 100 6.91 2.94 5.63
C GLY A 100 5.80 3.41 4.70
N ALA A 101 5.66 4.73 4.65
CA ALA A 101 4.94 5.54 3.66
C ALA A 101 3.83 4.81 2.88
N GLY A 102 2.57 4.98 3.31
CA GLY A 102 1.44 4.82 2.40
C GLY A 102 0.27 3.96 2.88
N ALA A 103 0.28 3.36 4.08
CA ALA A 103 -0.95 2.78 4.64
C ALA A 103 -1.70 3.86 5.44
N PRO A 104 -2.99 4.12 5.16
CA PRO A 104 -3.71 5.19 5.85
C PRO A 104 -4.11 4.77 7.27
N ALA A 105 -3.65 5.53 8.28
CA ALA A 105 -3.98 5.30 9.70
C ALA A 105 -5.45 5.61 10.08
N VAL A 106 -6.26 6.04 9.10
CA VAL A 106 -7.65 6.49 9.23
C VAL A 106 -8.39 6.13 7.95
N GLY A 107 -9.68 5.78 8.05
CA GLY A 107 -10.52 5.58 6.88
C GLY A 107 -10.58 6.82 5.97
N ARG A 108 -10.65 6.58 4.66
CA ARG A 108 -10.74 7.61 3.61
C ARG A 108 -12.03 7.44 2.84
N GLN A 109 -12.76 8.52 2.64
CA GLN A 109 -13.94 8.51 1.79
C GLN A 109 -13.50 8.47 0.33
N VAL A 110 -13.93 7.45 -0.40
CA VAL A 110 -13.73 7.30 -1.85
C VAL A 110 -14.93 7.89 -2.59
N PHE A 111 -16.14 7.54 -2.15
CA PHE A 111 -17.38 8.09 -2.67
C PHE A 111 -18.25 8.62 -1.53
N PRO A 112 -18.71 9.87 -1.60
CA PRO A 112 -19.71 10.38 -0.67
C PRO A 112 -21.07 9.73 -0.96
N ALA A 113 -21.85 9.50 0.08
CA ALA A 113 -23.26 9.22 -0.06
C ALA A 113 -24.05 9.77 1.12
N GLU A 114 -25.32 10.00 0.87
CA GLU A 114 -26.26 10.58 1.83
C GLU A 114 -27.13 9.51 2.53
N GLY A 115 -26.83 8.22 2.32
CA GLY A 115 -27.61 7.14 2.93
C GLY A 115 -28.96 6.86 2.24
N ARG A 116 -29.15 7.30 0.99
CA ARG A 116 -30.42 7.12 0.27
C ARG A 116 -30.44 5.80 -0.52
N PRO A 117 -31.54 5.04 -0.55
CA PRO A 117 -31.68 3.84 -1.38
C PRO A 117 -31.27 4.09 -2.84
N GLY A 118 -30.48 3.18 -3.40
CA GLY A 118 -29.88 3.32 -4.74
C GLY A 118 -28.53 4.04 -4.77
N THR A 119 -28.07 4.58 -3.63
CA THR A 119 -26.73 5.19 -3.48
C THR A 119 -25.82 4.31 -2.63
N LEU A 120 -24.51 4.41 -2.83
CA LEU A 120 -23.52 3.71 -2.01
C LEU A 120 -22.39 4.65 -1.63
N GLY A 121 -22.23 4.89 -0.33
CA GLY A 121 -21.07 5.58 0.21
C GLY A 121 -19.93 4.60 0.41
N ILE A 122 -18.72 4.95 0.00
CA ILE A 122 -17.56 4.07 0.15
C ILE A 122 -16.48 4.77 0.96
N TRP A 123 -16.13 4.14 2.08
CA TRP A 123 -14.93 4.38 2.84
C TRP A 123 -13.95 3.24 2.62
N TRP A 124 -12.66 3.55 2.56
CA TRP A 124 -11.59 2.59 2.36
C TRP A 124 -10.54 2.72 3.46
N SER A 125 -10.10 1.59 4.04
CA SER A 125 -9.17 1.61 5.16
C SER A 125 -8.34 0.33 5.32
N ASP A 126 -7.36 0.40 6.22
CA ASP A 126 -6.69 -0.76 6.81
C ASP A 126 -7.56 -1.41 7.91
N PHE A 127 -7.10 -2.54 8.45
CA PHE A 127 -7.80 -3.27 9.51
C PHE A 127 -7.85 -2.49 10.82
N LYS A 128 -6.78 -1.76 11.16
CA LYS A 128 -6.71 -0.99 12.41
C LYS A 128 -7.75 0.13 12.46
N ALA A 129 -7.98 0.81 11.35
CA ALA A 129 -9.03 1.80 11.21
C ALA A 129 -10.42 1.16 11.15
N ALA A 130 -10.55 0.00 10.50
CA ALA A 130 -11.82 -0.74 10.43
C ALA A 130 -12.30 -1.27 11.80
N CYS A 131 -11.40 -1.45 12.77
CA CYS A 131 -11.73 -1.80 14.16
C CYS A 131 -12.24 -0.61 15.00
N ARG A 132 -12.19 0.64 14.50
CA ARG A 132 -12.62 1.83 15.26
C ARG A 132 -14.10 2.11 15.00
N ILE A 133 -14.97 1.25 15.53
CA ILE A 133 -16.42 1.29 15.30
C ILE A 133 -17.00 2.68 15.55
N GLU A 134 -16.70 3.30 16.71
CA GLU A 134 -17.21 4.64 17.06
C GLU A 134 -16.87 5.69 16.00
N GLN A 135 -15.66 5.62 15.45
CA GLN A 135 -15.22 6.53 14.40
C GLN A 135 -15.95 6.27 13.08
N LEU A 136 -16.14 5.01 12.71
CA LEU A 136 -16.90 4.62 11.51
C LEU A 136 -18.36 5.06 11.61
N VAL A 137 -19.01 4.82 12.75
CA VAL A 137 -20.39 5.23 13.02
C VAL A 137 -20.53 6.75 12.99
N ALA A 138 -19.59 7.50 13.59
CA ALA A 138 -19.56 8.95 13.51
C ALA A 138 -19.38 9.48 12.06
N GLN A 139 -18.80 8.68 11.18
CA GLN A 139 -18.68 8.96 9.73
C GLN A 139 -19.92 8.52 8.93
N GLY A 140 -20.96 8.06 9.61
CA GLY A 140 -22.19 7.54 8.99
C GLY A 140 -22.02 6.17 8.35
N VAL A 141 -20.92 5.46 8.60
CA VAL A 141 -20.74 4.09 8.11
C VAL A 141 -21.75 3.19 8.81
N THR A 142 -22.42 2.35 8.01
CA THR A 142 -23.48 1.42 8.42
C THR A 142 -23.06 -0.04 8.22
N HIS A 143 -22.13 -0.28 7.30
CA HIS A 143 -21.71 -1.59 6.86
C HIS A 143 -20.19 -1.69 6.79
N ARG A 144 -19.67 -2.92 6.95
CA ARG A 144 -18.25 -3.22 6.77
C ARG A 144 -18.06 -4.45 5.90
N LEU A 145 -17.31 -4.31 4.82
CA LEU A 145 -16.85 -5.41 3.98
C LEU A 145 -15.37 -5.68 4.26
N ASN A 146 -15.09 -6.77 4.95
CA ASN A 146 -13.73 -7.22 5.17
C ASN A 146 -13.31 -8.22 4.11
N VAL A 147 -12.31 -7.86 3.31
CA VAL A 147 -11.79 -8.74 2.26
C VAL A 147 -10.50 -9.47 2.62
N ALA A 148 -10.04 -9.37 3.88
CA ALA A 148 -8.84 -10.07 4.34
C ALA A 148 -9.18 -11.36 5.09
N ALA A 149 -8.71 -12.50 4.58
CA ALA A 149 -8.90 -13.81 5.20
C ALA A 149 -8.36 -13.84 6.64
N GLU A 150 -7.18 -13.26 6.87
CA GLU A 150 -6.55 -13.20 8.18
C GLU A 150 -7.25 -12.27 9.16
N CYS A 151 -8.24 -11.49 8.75
CA CYS A 151 -9.00 -10.57 9.61
C CYS A 151 -10.38 -11.12 10.02
N VAL A 152 -10.79 -12.27 9.49
CA VAL A 152 -12.08 -12.91 9.82
C VAL A 152 -12.12 -13.28 11.30
N GLY A 153 -13.20 -12.91 12.01
CA GLY A 153 -13.35 -13.18 13.43
C GLY A 153 -12.43 -12.35 14.34
N LYS A 154 -11.70 -11.37 13.79
CA LYS A 154 -10.75 -10.56 14.56
C LYS A 154 -11.29 -9.20 14.97
N PHE A 155 -12.46 -8.80 14.49
CA PHE A 155 -13.06 -7.55 14.90
C PHE A 155 -13.54 -7.62 16.37
N PRO A 156 -13.35 -6.56 17.18
CA PRO A 156 -13.69 -6.57 18.60
C PRO A 156 -15.12 -7.07 18.91
N GLU A 157 -16.10 -6.61 18.15
CA GLU A 157 -17.51 -6.98 18.25
C GLU A 157 -17.79 -8.48 18.00
N GLU A 158 -17.03 -9.10 17.10
CA GLU A 158 -17.16 -10.52 16.75
C GLU A 158 -16.57 -11.38 17.86
N LYS A 159 -15.44 -10.94 18.45
CA LYS A 159 -14.80 -11.63 19.57
C LYS A 159 -15.63 -11.60 20.85
N GLU A 160 -16.34 -10.52 21.08
CA GLU A 160 -17.19 -10.36 22.27
C GLU A 160 -18.52 -11.13 22.17
N GLY A 161 -18.77 -11.87 21.08
CA GLY A 161 -20.03 -12.58 20.86
C GLY A 161 -21.22 -11.66 20.66
N LYS A 162 -20.98 -10.38 20.35
CA LYS A 162 -22.00 -9.35 20.12
C LYS A 162 -22.43 -9.25 18.66
N GLY A 163 -22.21 -10.30 17.86
CA GLY A 163 -22.48 -10.30 16.41
C GLY A 163 -23.88 -9.77 16.05
N ASP A 164 -24.90 -10.18 16.81
CA ASP A 164 -26.29 -9.79 16.56
C ASP A 164 -26.69 -8.40 17.09
N THR A 165 -25.83 -7.78 17.93
CA THR A 165 -26.06 -6.43 18.49
C THR A 165 -25.05 -5.41 17.97
N CYS A 166 -24.22 -5.78 16.99
CA CYS A 166 -23.22 -4.89 16.45
C CYS A 166 -23.86 -3.76 15.64
N VAL A 167 -23.41 -2.53 15.90
CA VAL A 167 -23.87 -1.32 15.21
C VAL A 167 -23.54 -1.34 13.71
N LEU A 168 -22.52 -2.11 13.31
CA LEU A 168 -22.09 -2.26 11.92
C LEU A 168 -22.34 -3.67 11.41
N LYS A 169 -23.17 -3.80 10.37
CA LYS A 169 -23.34 -5.08 9.65
C LYS A 169 -22.03 -5.41 8.93
N THR A 170 -21.37 -6.49 9.36
CA THR A 170 -20.08 -6.94 8.83
C THR A 170 -20.25 -8.17 7.97
N VAL A 171 -19.67 -8.16 6.78
CA VAL A 171 -19.59 -9.32 5.88
C VAL A 171 -18.14 -9.53 5.48
N HIS A 172 -17.74 -10.80 5.36
CA HIS A 172 -16.39 -11.18 4.97
C HIS A 172 -16.39 -11.83 3.59
N VAL A 173 -15.42 -11.43 2.76
CA VAL A 173 -15.05 -12.11 1.52
C VAL A 173 -13.56 -12.45 1.65
N PRO A 174 -13.21 -13.61 2.22
CA PRO A 174 -11.87 -13.85 2.75
C PRO A 174 -10.81 -14.07 1.65
N MET A 175 -10.18 -12.99 1.18
CA MET A 175 -9.08 -13.07 0.22
C MET A 175 -7.72 -13.16 0.92
N ARG A 176 -6.87 -14.09 0.48
CA ARG A 176 -5.45 -14.16 0.86
C ARG A 176 -4.64 -13.11 0.07
N ASP A 177 -3.59 -12.54 0.67
CA ASP A 177 -2.61 -11.70 -0.05
C ASP A 177 -1.35 -12.54 -0.26
N LEU A 178 -1.21 -13.12 -1.45
CA LEU A 178 -0.07 -13.96 -1.79
C LEU A 178 0.82 -13.23 -2.80
N PHE A 179 2.12 -13.50 -2.73
CA PHE A 179 3.15 -12.94 -3.60
C PHE A 179 4.08 -14.05 -4.07
N GLY A 180 4.62 -13.93 -5.29
CA GLY A 180 5.65 -14.83 -5.80
C GLY A 180 5.11 -16.19 -6.24
N GLU A 181 5.91 -17.24 -5.99
CA GLU A 181 5.66 -18.61 -6.46
C GLU A 181 4.38 -19.24 -5.88
N ASP A 182 3.88 -18.72 -4.76
CA ASP A 182 2.64 -19.17 -4.12
C ASP A 182 1.36 -18.68 -4.84
N CYS A 183 1.49 -17.90 -5.92
CA CYS A 183 0.36 -17.37 -6.67
C CYS A 183 0.23 -18.03 -8.04
N ASP A 184 -0.42 -19.19 -8.06
CA ASP A 184 -0.79 -19.90 -9.29
C ASP A 184 -2.12 -19.38 -9.90
N ASP A 185 -2.52 -19.96 -11.03
CA ASP A 185 -3.77 -19.60 -11.71
C ASP A 185 -5.02 -20.02 -10.93
N GLU A 186 -4.93 -21.00 -10.02
CA GLU A 186 -6.04 -21.38 -9.14
C GLU A 186 -6.32 -20.27 -8.11
N VAL A 187 -5.27 -19.71 -7.50
CA VAL A 187 -5.36 -18.55 -6.60
C VAL A 187 -5.94 -17.34 -7.33
N ILE A 188 -5.52 -17.10 -8.57
CA ILE A 188 -6.05 -15.99 -9.37
C ILE A 188 -7.55 -16.21 -9.66
N ALA A 189 -7.96 -17.43 -10.03
CA ALA A 189 -9.37 -17.77 -10.25
C ALA A 189 -10.20 -17.63 -8.95
N GLU A 190 -9.64 -18.03 -7.80
CA GLU A 190 -10.24 -17.82 -6.48
C GLU A 190 -10.48 -16.33 -6.23
N TRP A 191 -9.48 -15.48 -6.49
CA TRP A 191 -9.63 -14.03 -6.35
C TRP A 191 -10.65 -13.44 -7.30
N VAL A 192 -10.74 -13.91 -8.55
CA VAL A 192 -11.78 -13.48 -9.51
C VAL A 192 -13.18 -13.76 -8.95
N ALA A 193 -13.40 -14.97 -8.42
CA ALA A 193 -14.68 -15.34 -7.81
C ALA A 193 -15.00 -14.50 -6.57
N GLN A 194 -14.01 -14.26 -5.70
CA GLN A 194 -14.15 -13.42 -4.51
C GLN A 194 -14.43 -11.96 -4.86
N LEU A 195 -13.79 -11.41 -5.89
CA LEU A 195 -14.09 -10.07 -6.40
C LEU A 195 -15.54 -9.99 -6.90
N GLY A 196 -16.03 -11.02 -7.60
CA GLY A 196 -17.45 -11.13 -7.98
C GLY A 196 -18.37 -11.08 -6.76
N GLN A 197 -18.09 -11.90 -5.75
CA GLN A 197 -18.87 -11.92 -4.50
C GLN A 197 -18.87 -10.55 -3.80
N ALA A 198 -17.71 -9.87 -3.73
CA ALA A 198 -17.60 -8.54 -3.16
C ALA A 198 -18.48 -7.53 -3.91
N LEU A 199 -18.47 -7.55 -5.25
CA LEU A 199 -19.31 -6.66 -6.06
C LEU A 199 -20.81 -6.88 -5.81
N ASP A 200 -21.25 -8.14 -5.73
CA ASP A 200 -22.65 -8.47 -5.50
C ASP A 200 -23.12 -8.00 -4.12
N ILE A 201 -22.30 -8.16 -3.07
CA ILE A 201 -22.59 -7.61 -1.74
C ILE A 201 -22.75 -6.08 -1.80
N LEU A 202 -21.84 -5.38 -2.49
CA LEU A 202 -21.91 -3.92 -2.61
C LEU A 202 -23.16 -3.48 -3.39
N ARG A 203 -23.60 -4.24 -4.39
CA ARG A 203 -24.84 -3.97 -5.14
C ARG A 203 -26.08 -4.10 -4.26
N GLU A 204 -26.14 -5.13 -3.42
CA GLU A 204 -27.24 -5.27 -2.45
C GLU A 204 -27.25 -4.09 -1.47
N TRP A 205 -26.10 -3.73 -0.92
CA TRP A 205 -25.99 -2.60 -0.01
C TRP A 205 -26.28 -1.24 -0.66
N LYS A 206 -26.05 -1.09 -1.96
CA LYS A 206 -26.49 0.09 -2.72
C LYS A 206 -28.01 0.20 -2.74
N LYS A 207 -28.74 -0.90 -2.88
CA LYS A 207 -30.21 -0.89 -2.82
C LYS A 207 -30.70 -0.40 -1.45
N GLU A 208 -30.01 -0.77 -0.39
CA GLU A 208 -30.30 -0.33 0.99
C GLU A 208 -29.91 1.14 1.25
N GLY A 209 -29.08 1.76 0.39
CA GLY A 209 -28.55 3.10 0.64
C GLY A 209 -27.39 3.10 1.63
N ALA A 210 -26.62 2.01 1.70
CA ALA A 210 -25.57 1.87 2.68
C ALA A 210 -24.41 2.87 2.51
N VAL A 211 -23.70 3.08 3.62
CA VAL A 211 -22.35 3.67 3.65
C VAL A 211 -21.42 2.60 4.20
N VAL A 212 -20.47 2.17 3.38
CA VAL A 212 -19.69 0.97 3.59
C VAL A 212 -18.23 1.32 3.86
N ASN A 213 -17.63 0.69 4.86
CA ASN A 213 -16.18 0.61 4.98
C ASN A 213 -15.68 -0.69 4.33
N ILE A 214 -14.82 -0.58 3.32
CA ILE A 214 -14.15 -1.70 2.68
C ILE A 214 -12.72 -1.77 3.21
N ASN A 215 -12.35 -2.88 3.83
CA ASN A 215 -11.05 -3.02 4.47
C ASN A 215 -10.36 -4.34 4.12
N CYS A 216 -9.03 -4.33 4.21
CA CYS A 216 -8.21 -5.53 4.31
C CYS A 216 -7.16 -5.30 5.41
N GLN A 217 -6.17 -6.18 5.56
CA GLN A 217 -5.14 -6.02 6.60
C GLN A 217 -4.42 -4.67 6.51
N MET A 218 -3.94 -4.32 5.32
CA MET A 218 -3.10 -3.11 5.10
C MET A 218 -3.82 -1.95 4.40
N GLY A 219 -5.04 -2.17 3.89
CA GLY A 219 -5.78 -1.14 3.14
C GLY A 219 -5.12 -0.74 1.81
N LYS A 220 -4.55 -1.71 1.06
CA LYS A 220 -3.78 -1.44 -0.17
C LYS A 220 -4.22 -2.29 -1.37
N ASN A 221 -3.99 -3.61 -1.31
CA ASN A 221 -4.19 -4.50 -2.45
C ASN A 221 -5.63 -5.02 -2.51
N ARG A 222 -5.98 -6.01 -1.68
CA ARG A 222 -7.29 -6.68 -1.72
C ARG A 222 -8.48 -5.72 -1.60
N SER A 223 -8.49 -4.84 -0.60
CA SER A 223 -9.57 -3.86 -0.47
C SER A 223 -9.53 -2.78 -1.54
N GLY A 224 -8.35 -2.43 -2.05
CA GLY A 224 -8.21 -1.55 -3.21
C GLY A 224 -8.84 -2.18 -4.46
N ALA A 225 -8.63 -3.48 -4.68
CA ALA A 225 -9.23 -4.23 -5.78
C ALA A 225 -10.76 -4.29 -5.68
N ALA A 226 -11.30 -4.56 -4.48
CA ALA A 226 -12.74 -4.52 -4.24
C ALA A 226 -13.37 -3.13 -4.45
N VAL A 227 -12.62 -2.04 -4.19
CA VAL A 227 -13.08 -0.69 -4.54
C VAL A 227 -12.96 -0.45 -6.05
N ALA A 228 -11.88 -0.89 -6.69
CA ALA A 228 -11.65 -0.71 -8.12
C ALA A 228 -12.73 -1.39 -8.98
N ILE A 229 -13.15 -2.61 -8.64
CA ILE A 229 -14.25 -3.29 -9.37
C ILE A 229 -15.55 -2.50 -9.30
N TRP A 230 -15.84 -1.83 -8.18
CA TRP A 230 -17.01 -0.98 -8.04
C TRP A 230 -16.90 0.25 -8.94
N MET A 231 -15.74 0.90 -8.94
CA MET A 231 -15.47 2.05 -9.83
C MET A 231 -15.66 1.67 -11.30
N CYS A 232 -15.17 0.50 -11.71
CA CYS A 232 -15.27 0.08 -13.11
C CYS A 232 -16.70 -0.34 -13.46
N ARG A 233 -17.28 -1.28 -12.72
CA ARG A 233 -18.59 -1.88 -13.09
C ARG A 233 -19.79 -0.99 -12.79
N GLU A 234 -19.75 -0.17 -11.74
CA GLU A 234 -20.91 0.61 -11.29
C GLU A 234 -20.77 2.11 -11.56
N ARG A 235 -19.56 2.60 -11.81
CA ARG A 235 -19.31 4.02 -12.15
C ARG A 235 -18.79 4.21 -13.57
N GLY A 236 -18.46 3.15 -14.30
CA GLY A 236 -18.04 3.19 -15.70
C GLY A 236 -16.60 3.69 -15.90
N TRP A 237 -15.75 3.59 -14.88
CA TRP A 237 -14.34 3.99 -14.97
C TRP A 237 -13.53 2.92 -15.70
N GLY A 238 -12.48 3.30 -16.41
CA GLY A 238 -11.49 2.33 -16.89
C GLY A 238 -10.65 1.81 -15.72
N LEU A 239 -10.14 0.57 -15.79
CA LEU A 239 -9.35 -0.02 -14.69
C LEU A 239 -8.14 0.84 -14.31
N MET A 240 -7.38 1.33 -15.30
CA MET A 240 -6.22 2.19 -15.04
C MET A 240 -6.62 3.49 -14.34
N GLU A 241 -7.70 4.14 -14.79
CA GLU A 241 -8.22 5.37 -14.18
C GLU A 241 -8.63 5.14 -12.73
N ALA A 242 -9.34 4.03 -12.46
CA ALA A 242 -9.75 3.65 -11.12
C ALA A 242 -8.54 3.42 -10.20
N VAL A 243 -7.52 2.68 -10.66
CA VAL A 243 -6.30 2.43 -9.87
C VAL A 243 -5.52 3.71 -9.62
N LEU A 244 -5.33 4.57 -10.63
CA LEU A 244 -4.64 5.85 -10.46
C LEU A 244 -5.36 6.74 -9.43
N LYS A 245 -6.70 6.77 -9.47
CA LYS A 245 -7.48 7.50 -8.48
C LYS A 245 -7.33 6.94 -7.07
N LEU A 246 -7.31 5.62 -6.92
CA LEU A 246 -7.02 4.99 -5.63
C LEU A 246 -5.60 5.30 -5.15
N ARG A 247 -4.65 5.47 -6.06
CA ARG A 247 -3.26 5.86 -5.73
C ARG A 247 -3.13 7.31 -5.27
N GLU A 248 -4.00 8.20 -5.71
CA GLU A 248 -4.08 9.55 -5.12
C GLU A 248 -4.47 9.50 -3.63
N ILE A 249 -5.25 8.50 -3.22
CA ILE A 249 -5.68 8.30 -1.83
C ILE A 249 -4.62 7.54 -1.04
N THR A 250 -4.13 6.45 -1.62
CA THR A 250 -3.15 5.52 -1.04
C THR A 250 -2.14 5.18 -2.11
N ALA A 251 -0.96 5.80 -2.09
CA ALA A 251 0.05 5.69 -3.16
C ALA A 251 0.32 4.26 -3.66
N LEU A 252 0.21 3.26 -2.77
CA LEU A 252 0.48 1.85 -3.03
C LEU A 252 -0.79 1.02 -3.29
N ALA A 253 -1.89 1.66 -3.70
CA ALA A 253 -3.12 0.97 -4.08
C ALA A 253 -2.84 -0.02 -5.21
N CYS A 254 -3.38 -1.25 -5.05
CA CYS A 254 -3.30 -2.31 -6.06
C CYS A 254 -1.87 -2.52 -6.59
N GLY A 255 -0.91 -2.68 -5.68
CA GLY A 255 0.50 -2.92 -6.00
C GLY A 255 0.84 -4.40 -6.25
N ASN A 256 -0.07 -5.33 -5.92
CA ASN A 256 0.12 -6.75 -6.21
C ASN A 256 -0.27 -7.04 -7.69
N PRO A 257 0.68 -7.43 -8.56
CA PRO A 257 0.42 -7.65 -9.98
C PRO A 257 -0.53 -8.82 -10.23
N HIS A 258 -0.54 -9.84 -9.37
CA HIS A 258 -1.44 -10.98 -9.53
C HIS A 258 -2.89 -10.62 -9.21
N ILE A 259 -3.11 -9.71 -8.25
CA ILE A 259 -4.43 -9.14 -7.98
C ILE A 259 -4.87 -8.22 -9.13
N ILE A 260 -3.95 -7.49 -9.77
CA ILE A 260 -4.24 -6.75 -11.01
C ILE A 260 -4.65 -7.73 -12.12
N LYS A 261 -3.94 -8.85 -12.31
CA LYS A 261 -4.32 -9.90 -13.26
C LYS A 261 -5.73 -10.46 -12.96
N ALA A 262 -6.06 -10.68 -11.69
CA ALA A 262 -7.42 -11.08 -11.30
C ALA A 262 -8.46 -9.99 -11.65
N LEU A 263 -8.13 -8.71 -11.47
CA LEU A 263 -9.00 -7.59 -11.87
C LEU A 263 -9.21 -7.53 -13.38
N THR A 264 -8.16 -7.67 -14.19
CA THR A 264 -8.28 -7.63 -15.65
C THR A 264 -9.12 -8.78 -16.18
N ILE A 265 -8.94 -10.00 -15.64
CA ILE A 265 -9.79 -11.16 -15.97
C ILE A 265 -11.23 -10.89 -15.58
N PHE A 266 -11.49 -10.42 -14.35
CA PHE A 266 -12.85 -10.15 -13.87
C PHE A 266 -13.56 -9.04 -14.68
N LEU A 267 -12.80 -8.03 -15.11
CA LEU A 267 -13.33 -6.89 -15.87
C LEU A 267 -13.49 -7.19 -17.37
N ASP A 268 -12.92 -8.30 -17.86
CA ASP A 268 -12.78 -8.60 -19.29
C ASP A 268 -11.96 -7.51 -20.02
N GLU A 269 -10.90 -7.03 -19.35
CA GLU A 269 -9.98 -5.99 -19.83
C GLU A 269 -8.52 -6.50 -19.85
N PRO A 270 -8.18 -7.51 -20.67
CA PRO A 270 -6.84 -8.12 -20.67
C PRO A 270 -5.73 -7.16 -21.11
N ALA A 271 -6.07 -6.06 -21.79
CA ALA A 271 -5.13 -5.05 -22.30
C ALA A 271 -4.85 -3.88 -21.34
N ALA A 272 -5.43 -3.87 -20.13
CA ALA A 272 -5.20 -2.80 -19.18
C ALA A 272 -3.79 -2.91 -18.56
N GLU A 273 -2.83 -2.21 -19.15
CA GLU A 273 -1.49 -2.02 -18.59
C GLU A 273 -1.56 -1.05 -17.40
N VAL A 274 -1.97 -1.54 -16.23
CA VAL A 274 -1.89 -0.76 -15.01
C VAL A 274 -0.43 -0.65 -14.61
N PRO A 275 0.20 0.53 -14.67
CA PRO A 275 1.61 0.66 -14.32
C PRO A 275 1.76 0.25 -12.87
N LEU A 276 2.69 -0.65 -12.59
CA LEU A 276 3.01 -1.05 -11.23
C LEU A 276 3.94 0.02 -10.65
N ASN A 277 3.78 0.37 -9.36
CA ASN A 277 4.63 1.40 -8.76
C ASN A 277 6.07 0.87 -8.63
N PRO A 278 7.04 1.42 -9.36
CA PRO A 278 8.44 1.03 -9.20
C PRO A 278 8.93 1.52 -7.82
N ALA A 279 9.83 0.76 -7.20
CA ALA A 279 10.56 1.29 -6.06
C ALA A 279 11.35 2.55 -6.47
N GLY A 280 11.58 3.46 -5.50
CA GLY A 280 12.20 4.76 -5.77
C GLY A 280 13.64 4.71 -6.28
N ASP A 281 14.27 3.53 -6.29
CA ASP A 281 15.61 3.26 -6.80
C ASP A 281 15.61 2.70 -8.23
N GLY A 282 14.45 2.55 -8.86
CA GLY A 282 14.32 2.00 -10.21
C GLY A 282 14.47 0.47 -10.28
N GLY A 283 14.51 -0.25 -9.16
CA GLY A 283 14.60 -1.71 -9.12
C GLY A 283 13.46 -2.38 -8.34
N GLY A 284 12.84 -3.41 -8.91
CA GLY A 284 11.90 -4.29 -8.21
C GLY A 284 10.55 -3.67 -7.78
N TRP A 285 9.59 -4.55 -7.48
CA TRP A 285 8.27 -4.19 -6.97
C TRP A 285 8.37 -3.69 -5.52
N ILE A 286 7.58 -2.67 -5.15
CA ILE A 286 7.43 -2.27 -3.74
C ILE A 286 6.64 -3.38 -2.98
N CYS A 287 7.30 -4.48 -2.64
CA CYS A 287 6.80 -5.50 -1.72
C CYS A 287 7.02 -5.03 -0.28
N ILE A 288 6.04 -4.34 0.31
CA ILE A 288 6.18 -3.85 1.70
C ILE A 288 5.75 -4.92 2.72
N SER A 289 6.47 -6.04 2.79
CA SER A 289 6.89 -6.78 4.01
C SER A 289 7.62 -8.11 3.65
N PRO A 290 8.53 -8.66 4.50
CA PRO A 290 9.64 -9.56 4.13
C PRO A 290 9.28 -11.07 4.16
N PRO A 291 10.10 -11.99 3.58
CA PRO A 291 11.51 -11.83 3.20
C PRO A 291 11.84 -12.02 1.71
N GLY A 292 12.93 -11.35 1.30
CA GLY A 292 13.81 -11.81 0.24
C GLY A 292 13.28 -11.74 -1.18
N SER A 293 12.97 -10.54 -1.70
CA SER A 293 12.98 -10.38 -3.16
C SER A 293 14.42 -10.60 -3.65
N PRO A 294 14.68 -11.56 -4.56
CA PRO A 294 16.01 -11.80 -5.11
C PRO A 294 16.50 -10.51 -5.76
N ARG A 295 17.68 -10.05 -5.32
CA ARG A 295 18.35 -8.93 -5.97
C ARG A 295 18.84 -9.40 -7.33
N ALA A 296 18.29 -8.88 -8.41
CA ALA A 296 18.98 -8.94 -9.69
C ALA A 296 20.27 -8.10 -9.56
N GLY A 297 21.42 -8.77 -9.46
CA GLY A 297 22.73 -8.13 -9.65
C GLY A 297 23.51 -7.68 -8.41
N SER A 298 23.19 -8.10 -7.19
CA SER A 298 24.17 -7.93 -6.11
C SER A 298 25.21 -9.07 -6.17
N PRO A 299 26.51 -8.76 -6.35
CA PRO A 299 27.55 -9.78 -6.28
C PRO A 299 27.50 -10.45 -4.92
N ASP A 300 27.61 -11.76 -4.93
CA ASP A 300 27.73 -12.59 -3.74
C ASP A 300 28.90 -12.06 -2.90
N PRO A 301 28.70 -11.67 -1.62
CA PRO A 301 29.76 -11.08 -0.80
C PRO A 301 30.97 -12.02 -0.59
N ASP A 302 30.85 -13.31 -0.93
CA ASP A 302 31.95 -14.28 -0.93
C ASP A 302 32.58 -14.56 -2.32
N SER A 303 32.09 -13.93 -3.39
CA SER A 303 32.68 -14.07 -4.73
C SER A 303 33.72 -12.98 -4.99
N ASN A 304 34.98 -13.30 -4.69
CA ASN A 304 36.13 -12.46 -5.02
C ASN A 304 36.49 -12.60 -6.51
N GLN A 305 35.53 -12.31 -7.40
CA GLN A 305 35.74 -12.28 -8.85
C GLN A 305 35.48 -10.87 -9.40
N PRO A 306 36.41 -10.30 -10.19
CA PRO A 306 36.23 -8.98 -10.79
C PRO A 306 35.09 -8.97 -11.82
N CYS A 307 34.26 -7.93 -11.74
CA CYS A 307 33.07 -7.66 -12.57
C CYS A 307 33.38 -7.28 -14.03
N GLU A 308 34.13 -8.12 -14.75
CA GLU A 308 34.35 -7.95 -16.19
C GLU A 308 33.92 -9.23 -16.92
N ASN A 309 32.60 -9.46 -17.05
CA ASN A 309 31.99 -10.23 -18.17
C ASN A 309 30.49 -10.53 -18.02
N ILE A 310 29.71 -9.73 -17.29
CA ILE A 310 28.26 -9.98 -17.16
C ILE A 310 27.54 -9.88 -18.52
N ALA A 311 27.97 -8.96 -19.40
CA ALA A 311 27.42 -8.84 -20.74
C ALA A 311 27.77 -10.06 -21.62
N GLN A 312 29.02 -10.55 -21.57
CA GLN A 312 29.47 -11.71 -22.33
C GLN A 312 28.71 -12.98 -21.90
N ALA A 313 28.54 -13.19 -20.59
CA ALA A 313 27.80 -14.34 -20.06
C ALA A 313 26.30 -14.29 -20.40
N ALA A 314 25.71 -13.09 -20.52
CA ALA A 314 24.33 -12.92 -20.97
C ALA A 314 24.19 -13.23 -22.48
N PHE A 315 25.16 -12.81 -23.30
CA PHE A 315 25.18 -13.13 -24.73
C PHE A 315 25.38 -14.63 -24.99
N GLU A 316 26.28 -15.29 -24.26
CA GLU A 316 26.51 -16.73 -24.39
C GLU A 316 25.28 -17.55 -23.96
N LYS A 317 24.54 -17.10 -22.92
CA LYS A 317 23.28 -17.74 -22.52
C LYS A 317 22.16 -17.58 -23.54
N LEU A 318 22.08 -16.42 -24.21
CA LEU A 318 21.09 -16.20 -25.27
C LEU A 318 21.40 -17.06 -26.49
N ALA A 319 22.66 -17.14 -26.91
CA ALA A 319 23.09 -18.00 -28.02
C ALA A 319 22.80 -19.49 -27.75
N ALA A 320 23.03 -19.97 -26.52
CA ALA A 320 22.74 -21.35 -26.14
C ALA A 320 21.23 -21.68 -26.08
N LEU A 321 20.37 -20.67 -25.90
CA LEU A 321 18.91 -20.84 -25.96
C LEU A 321 18.39 -20.89 -27.40
N GLU A 322 19.00 -20.15 -28.31
CA GLU A 322 18.70 -20.20 -29.75
C GLU A 322 19.08 -21.55 -30.35
N GLU A 323 20.28 -22.08 -30.08
CA GLU A 323 20.68 -23.43 -30.54
C GLU A 323 19.74 -24.52 -30.02
N LYS A 324 19.26 -24.40 -28.78
CA LYS A 324 18.36 -25.38 -28.17
C LYS A 324 16.95 -25.34 -28.76
N GLN A 325 16.48 -24.15 -29.17
CA GLN A 325 15.22 -24.01 -29.90
C GLN A 325 15.31 -24.58 -31.32
N GLU A 326 16.45 -24.41 -31.99
CA GLU A 326 16.67 -25.00 -33.31
C GLU A 326 16.68 -26.54 -33.23
N GLU A 327 17.37 -27.14 -32.25
CA GLU A 327 17.38 -28.60 -32.04
C GLU A 327 15.99 -29.19 -31.68
N GLU A 328 15.13 -28.44 -30.98
CA GLU A 328 13.77 -28.89 -30.68
C GLU A 328 12.82 -28.75 -31.89
N SER A 329 13.04 -27.75 -32.74
CA SER A 329 12.26 -27.57 -33.98
C SER A 329 12.56 -28.65 -35.03
N GLU A 330 13.77 -29.21 -35.04
CA GLU A 330 14.19 -30.27 -35.96
C GLU A 330 13.69 -31.67 -35.55
N LYS A 331 13.11 -31.82 -34.34
CA LYS A 331 12.57 -33.08 -33.81
C LYS A 331 11.06 -33.23 -33.93
N LEU A 332 10.38 -32.35 -34.68
CA LEU A 332 8.96 -32.55 -34.98
C LEU A 332 8.80 -33.75 -35.94
N PRO A 333 8.12 -34.84 -35.52
CA PRO A 333 7.89 -35.98 -36.40
C PRO A 333 6.95 -35.58 -37.54
N GLU A 334 7.36 -35.86 -38.78
CA GLU A 334 6.58 -35.60 -40.01
C GLU A 334 5.26 -36.39 -40.11
N ASP A 335 4.87 -37.15 -39.08
CA ASP A 335 3.75 -38.09 -39.13
C ASP A 335 2.47 -37.56 -38.48
N PHE A 336 2.02 -36.38 -38.93
CA PHE A 336 0.68 -35.84 -38.62
C PHE A 336 -0.34 -36.04 -39.76
N GLY A 337 -0.01 -36.90 -40.74
CA GLY A 337 -0.84 -37.16 -41.92
C GLY A 337 -2.00 -38.14 -41.73
N GLY A 338 -2.14 -38.79 -40.56
CA GLY A 338 -3.08 -39.90 -40.38
C GLY A 338 -4.34 -39.63 -39.54
N LEU A 339 -4.51 -38.45 -38.94
CA LEU A 339 -5.50 -38.29 -37.85
C LEU A 339 -6.86 -37.67 -38.25
N PHE A 340 -7.20 -37.61 -39.55
CA PHE A 340 -8.42 -36.94 -40.02
C PHE A 340 -9.32 -37.76 -40.98
N GLU A 341 -9.13 -39.08 -41.12
CA GLU A 341 -10.00 -39.88 -42.01
C GLU A 341 -11.22 -40.55 -41.34
N ASP A 342 -11.37 -40.53 -40.01
CA ASP A 342 -12.46 -41.30 -39.34
C ASP A 342 -13.64 -40.46 -38.78
N ILE A 343 -13.92 -39.26 -39.30
CA ILE A 343 -15.14 -38.49 -38.95
C ILE A 343 -15.99 -38.21 -40.19
N ALA A 344 -16.30 -39.27 -40.94
CA ALA A 344 -17.33 -39.24 -41.96
C ALA A 344 -17.95 -40.64 -42.11
N ASP A 345 -18.54 -41.16 -41.04
CA ASP A 345 -19.68 -42.12 -41.06
C ASP A 345 -20.03 -42.54 -39.62
N ALA A 346 -20.82 -41.69 -38.93
CA ALA A 346 -21.57 -42.07 -37.72
C ALA A 346 -22.79 -41.16 -37.53
#